data_AF-A0A534ZJI7-F1
#
_entry.id   AF-A0A534ZJI7-F1
#
_cell.length_a   1.000
_cell.length_b   1.000
_cell.length_c   1.000
_cell.angle_alpha   90.00
_cell.angle_beta   90.00
_cell.angle_gamma   90.00
#
_symmetry.space_group_name_H-M   'P 1'
#
loop_
_entity.id
_entity.type
_entity.pdbx_description
1 polymer ?
#
loop_
_entity_poly.entity_id
_entity_poly.type
_entity_poly.pdbx_seq_one_letter_code
_entity_poly.pdbx_strand_id
1 'polypeptide(L)'
;SIAREHLVMPFTCDIGRGEREEVLARFREGTLRALVSARVLNEGIDVPAADVAIIVGGALGQREHVQRVGRLLRPLQGKRALVYELVSRQTTEVRLARRRRAGLAPRGAAAV
;
A
#
# COMPACT_ATOMS: atom_id res chain seq x y z
N SER A 1 1.24 21.30 -5.19
CA SER A 1 1.23 20.19 -4.22
C SER A 1 2.24 19.15 -4.68
N ILE A 2 2.88 18.43 -3.76
CA ILE A 2 3.86 17.36 -4.05
C ILE A 2 3.34 16.40 -5.15
N ALA A 3 2.04 16.09 -5.12
CA ALA A 3 1.37 15.29 -6.14
C ALA A 3 1.45 15.86 -7.57
N ARG A 4 1.26 17.17 -7.74
CA ARG A 4 1.35 17.85 -9.05
C ARG A 4 2.79 17.94 -9.55
N GLU A 5 3.74 18.14 -8.65
CA GLU A 5 5.16 18.23 -8.98
C GLU A 5 5.74 16.88 -9.41
N HIS A 6 5.33 15.80 -8.75
CA HIS A 6 5.81 14.46 -9.04
C HIS A 6 4.86 13.63 -9.92
N LEU A 7 3.78 14.24 -10.42
CA LEU A 7 2.77 13.62 -11.29
C LEU A 7 2.21 12.30 -10.72
N VAL A 8 2.02 12.24 -9.41
CA VAL A 8 1.39 11.09 -8.73
C VAL A 8 -0.02 11.46 -8.35
N MET A 9 -1.00 10.65 -8.78
CA MET A 9 -2.41 10.92 -8.53
C MET A 9 -2.72 10.81 -7.01
N PRO A 10 -3.19 11.90 -6.37
CA PRO A 10 -3.60 11.87 -4.98
C PRO A 10 -4.97 11.19 -4.86
N PHE A 11 -5.10 10.32 -3.85
CA PHE A 11 -6.34 9.64 -3.51
C PHE A 11 -6.70 9.98 -2.06
N THR A 12 -7.37 11.11 -1.89
CA THR A 12 -7.68 11.78 -0.62
C THR A 12 -9.19 11.84 -0.38
N CYS A 13 -9.63 12.37 0.77
CA CYS A 13 -11.05 12.32 1.16
C CYS A 13 -11.91 13.40 0.48
N ASP A 14 -11.26 14.42 -0.07
CA ASP A 14 -11.83 15.54 -0.82
C ASP A 14 -12.13 15.21 -2.29
N ILE A 15 -11.68 14.05 -2.80
CA ILE A 15 -12.09 13.59 -4.14
C ILE A 15 -13.55 13.13 -4.13
N GLY A 16 -14.32 13.59 -5.11
CA GLY A 16 -15.72 13.21 -5.27
C GLY A 16 -15.88 11.72 -5.58
N ARG A 17 -17.08 11.17 -5.38
CA ARG A 17 -17.36 9.75 -5.64
C ARG A 17 -17.09 9.36 -7.10
N GLY A 18 -17.55 10.15 -8.07
CA GLY A 18 -17.34 9.85 -9.49
C GLY A 18 -15.86 9.87 -9.88
N GLU A 19 -15.13 10.88 -9.43
CA GLU A 19 -13.68 10.99 -9.63
C GLU A 19 -12.93 9.81 -8.99
N ARG A 20 -13.35 9.39 -7.80
CA ARG A 20 -12.80 8.20 -7.13
C ARG A 20 -12.95 6.94 -7.97
N GLU A 21 -14.14 6.70 -8.50
CA GLU A 21 -14.45 5.54 -9.33
C GLU A 21 -13.61 5.55 -10.63
N GLU A 22 -13.49 6.71 -11.28
CA GLU A 22 -12.66 6.90 -12.47
C GLU A 22 -11.18 6.61 -12.20
N VAL A 23 -10.62 7.18 -11.12
CA VAL A 23 -9.22 7.01 -10.74
C VAL A 23 -8.90 5.55 -10.45
N LEU A 24 -9.78 4.84 -9.75
CA LEU A 24 -9.60 3.41 -9.48
C LEU A 24 -9.75 2.56 -10.75
N ALA A 25 -10.64 2.93 -11.68
CA ALA A 25 -10.77 2.25 -12.97
C ALA A 25 -9.48 2.40 -13.80
N ARG A 26 -8.97 3.63 -13.92
CA ARG A 26 -7.71 3.94 -14.64
C ARG A 26 -6.50 3.25 -14.01
N PHE A 27 -6.47 3.13 -12.69
CA PHE A 27 -5.42 2.38 -12.00
C PHE A 27 -5.51 0.87 -12.30
N ARG A 28 -6.72 0.30 -12.34
CA ARG A 28 -6.96 -1.10 -12.69
C ARG A 28 -6.58 -1.43 -14.14
N GLU A 29 -6.84 -0.49 -15.04
CA GLU A 29 -6.49 -0.60 -16.47
C GLU A 29 -5.00 -0.34 -16.74
N GLY A 30 -4.25 0.15 -15.75
CA GLY A 30 -2.82 0.47 -15.88
C GLY A 30 -2.53 1.78 -16.61
N THR A 31 -3.54 2.53 -17.06
CA THR A 31 -3.37 3.89 -17.63
C THR A 31 -2.88 4.87 -16.56
N LEU A 32 -3.24 4.63 -15.30
CA LEU A 32 -2.62 5.24 -14.14
C LEU A 32 -1.76 4.20 -13.42
N ARG A 33 -0.45 4.47 -13.24
CA ARG A 33 0.49 3.49 -12.68
C ARG A 33 0.75 3.64 -11.18
N ALA A 34 0.35 4.76 -10.58
CA ALA A 34 0.62 5.06 -9.18
C ALA A 34 -0.48 5.89 -8.55
N LEU A 35 -0.77 5.58 -7.28
CA LEU A 35 -1.68 6.32 -6.42
C LEU A 35 -0.95 6.65 -5.12
N VAL A 36 -1.21 7.83 -4.57
CA VAL A 36 -0.76 8.21 -3.23
C VAL A 36 -1.95 8.49 -2.33
N SER A 37 -2.00 7.90 -1.14
CA SER A 37 -3.06 8.16 -0.17
C SER A 37 -2.48 8.28 1.23
N ALA A 38 -2.98 9.25 1.99
CA ALA A 38 -2.56 9.45 3.37
C ALA A 38 -3.28 8.51 4.36
N ARG A 39 -4.59 8.24 4.16
CA ARG A 39 -5.42 7.43 5.07
C ARG A 39 -6.62 6.73 4.42
N VAL A 40 -7.11 7.23 3.28
CA VAL A 40 -8.44 6.89 2.74
C VAL A 40 -8.52 5.49 2.17
N LEU A 41 -7.39 4.90 1.76
CA LEU A 41 -7.34 3.51 1.29
C LEU A 41 -7.55 2.46 2.41
N ASN A 42 -7.68 2.87 3.67
CA ASN A 42 -7.76 1.94 4.80
C ASN A 42 -9.20 1.53 5.17
N GLU A 43 -10.23 2.31 4.87
CA GLU A 43 -11.62 2.05 5.31
C GLU A 43 -12.61 2.08 4.14
N GLY A 44 -13.38 1.01 3.97
CA GLY A 44 -14.55 0.97 3.08
C GLY A 44 -14.31 0.98 1.56
N ILE A 45 -13.07 1.12 1.09
CA ILE A 45 -12.74 1.19 -0.35
C ILE A 45 -11.99 -0.07 -0.78
N ASP A 46 -12.42 -0.65 -1.91
CA ASP A 46 -11.71 -1.74 -2.55
C ASP A 46 -10.61 -1.20 -3.48
N VAL A 47 -9.36 -1.41 -3.10
CA VAL A 47 -8.20 -0.94 -3.87
C VAL A 47 -7.85 -2.01 -4.90
N PRO A 48 -7.72 -1.66 -6.20
CA PRO A 48 -7.26 -2.60 -7.21
C PRO A 48 -5.91 -3.21 -6.82
N ALA A 49 -5.70 -4.46 -7.20
CA ALA A 49 -4.51 -5.21 -6.82
C ALA A 49 -3.24 -4.51 -7.38
N ALA A 50 -2.38 -4.02 -6.49
CA ALA A 50 -1.10 -3.42 -6.85
C ALA A 50 0.03 -4.46 -6.81
N ASP A 51 1.07 -4.28 -7.62
CA ASP A 51 2.28 -5.12 -7.55
C ASP A 51 3.25 -4.63 -6.47
N VAL A 52 3.25 -3.32 -6.22
CA VAL A 52 4.16 -2.65 -5.29
C VAL A 52 3.38 -1.79 -4.32
N ALA A 53 3.65 -1.93 -3.03
CA ALA A 53 3.15 -1.06 -1.98
C ALA A 53 4.32 -0.33 -1.32
N ILE A 54 4.26 1.00 -1.25
CA ILE A 54 5.21 1.83 -0.51
C ILE A 54 4.49 2.41 0.70
N ILE A 55 4.96 2.05 1.89
CA ILE A 55 4.39 2.49 3.17
C ILE A 55 5.35 3.48 3.80
N VAL A 56 4.86 4.71 4.03
CA VAL A 56 5.64 5.81 4.60
C VAL A 56 5.02 6.20 5.92
N GLY A 57 5.68 5.85 7.03
CA GLY A 57 5.18 6.15 8.37
C GLY A 57 3.88 5.42 8.73
N GLY A 58 3.77 4.97 9.97
CA GLY A 58 2.55 4.31 10.41
C GLY A 58 2.65 3.68 11.80
N ALA A 59 1.78 4.12 12.69
CA ALA A 59 1.58 3.56 14.02
C ALA A 59 0.62 2.35 13.99
N LEU A 60 0.56 1.60 12.88
CA LEU A 60 -0.27 0.41 12.79
C LEU A 60 0.40 -0.73 13.56
N GLY A 61 -0.41 -1.44 14.35
CA GLY A 61 0.01 -2.69 14.98
C GLY A 61 0.39 -3.74 13.94
N GLN A 62 1.09 -4.80 14.36
CA GLN A 62 1.54 -5.86 13.45
C GLN A 62 0.39 -6.47 12.65
N ARG A 63 -0.73 -6.83 13.32
CA ARG A 63 -1.89 -7.47 12.67
C ARG A 63 -2.55 -6.55 11.63
N GLU A 64 -2.78 -5.30 11.99
CA GLU A 64 -3.39 -4.30 11.12
C GLU A 64 -2.51 -4.03 9.88
N HIS A 65 -1.19 -3.98 10.06
CA HIS A 65 -0.25 -3.86 8.95
C HIS A 65 -0.33 -5.05 7.98
N VAL A 66 -0.35 -6.29 8.50
CA VAL A 66 -0.48 -7.50 7.66
C VAL A 66 -1.80 -7.48 6.87
N GLN A 67 -2.91 -7.12 7.52
CA GLN A 67 -4.21 -7.00 6.85
C GLN A 67 -4.21 -5.92 5.77
N ARG A 68 -3.62 -4.75 6.06
CA ARG A 68 -3.48 -3.65 5.10
C ARG A 68 -2.67 -4.08 3.87
N VAL A 69 -1.52 -4.72 4.06
CA VAL A 69 -0.69 -5.24 2.97
C VAL A 69 -1.45 -6.27 2.14
N GLY A 70 -2.15 -7.21 2.80
CA GLY A 70 -2.95 -8.23 2.12
C GLY A 70 -4.05 -7.63 1.24
N ARG A 71 -4.72 -6.56 1.69
CA ARG A 71 -5.73 -5.84 0.91
C ARG A 71 -5.15 -5.12 -0.30
N LEU A 72 -3.96 -4.54 -0.19
CA LEU A 72 -3.32 -3.79 -1.28
C LEU A 72 -2.74 -4.70 -2.37
N LEU A 73 -2.06 -5.78 -1.95
CA LEU A 73 -1.25 -6.57 -2.87
C LEU A 73 -1.96 -7.78 -3.47
N ARG A 74 -3.11 -8.20 -2.91
CA ARG A 74 -3.95 -9.36 -3.29
C ARG A 74 -3.17 -10.48 -4.02
N PRO A 75 -2.83 -11.59 -3.34
CA PRO A 75 -2.02 -12.64 -3.94
C PRO A 75 -2.70 -13.21 -5.19
N LEU A 76 -1.93 -13.29 -6.28
CA LEU A 76 -2.31 -13.96 -7.52
C LEU A 76 -1.20 -14.95 -7.86
N GLN A 77 -1.53 -16.11 -8.45
CA GLN A 77 -0.50 -17.06 -8.87
C GLN A 77 0.45 -16.40 -9.88
N GLY A 78 1.76 -16.60 -9.69
CA GLY A 78 2.80 -16.00 -10.52
C GLY A 78 3.05 -14.51 -10.30
N LYS A 79 2.27 -13.82 -9.46
CA LYS A 79 2.45 -12.39 -9.18
C LYS A 79 3.49 -12.19 -8.08
N ARG A 80 4.55 -11.44 -8.39
CA ARG A 80 5.54 -11.01 -7.40
C ARG A 80 5.06 -9.71 -6.75
N ALA A 81 4.64 -9.81 -5.50
CA ALA A 81 4.21 -8.64 -4.73
C ALA A 81 5.35 -8.09 -3.87
N LEU A 82 5.59 -6.78 -3.93
CA LEU A 82 6.67 -6.10 -3.21
C LEU A 82 6.11 -5.08 -2.21
N VAL A 83 6.63 -5.12 -0.98
CA VAL A 83 6.35 -4.12 0.04
C VAL A 83 7.64 -3.40 0.38
N TYR A 84 7.64 -2.08 0.21
CA TYR A 84 8.66 -1.19 0.73
C TYR A 84 8.10 -0.45 1.94
N GLU A 85 8.84 -0.47 3.03
CA GLU A 85 8.52 0.32 4.22
C GLU A 85 9.65 1.33 4.45
N LEU A 86 9.33 2.61 4.33
CA LEU A 86 10.27 3.69 4.62
C LEU A 86 10.34 3.90 6.13
N VAL A 87 11.56 3.85 6.66
CA VAL A 87 11.84 4.05 8.08
C VAL A 87 12.94 5.09 8.26
N SER A 88 12.75 5.95 9.25
CA SER A 88 13.78 6.87 9.69
C SER A 88 14.81 6.12 10.52
N ARG A 89 16.10 6.25 10.16
CA ARG A 89 17.18 5.64 10.95
C ARG A 89 17.22 6.26 12.34
N GLN A 90 17.69 5.47 13.31
CA GLN A 90 17.84 5.88 14.72
C GLN A 90 16.52 6.28 15.41
N THR A 91 15.37 5.87 14.88
CA THR A 91 14.06 6.04 15.55
C THR A 91 13.46 4.70 15.95
N THR A 92 12.36 4.74 16.71
CA THR A 92 11.58 3.55 17.08
C THR A 92 10.97 2.84 15.87
N GLU A 93 10.86 3.52 14.71
CA GLU A 93 10.30 2.96 13.48
C GLU A 93 11.07 1.73 13.00
N VAL A 94 12.40 1.72 13.15
CA VAL A 94 13.24 0.58 12.75
C VAL A 94 12.84 -0.69 13.52
N ARG A 95 12.62 -0.57 14.84
CA ARG A 95 12.17 -1.68 15.69
C ARG A 95 10.76 -2.13 15.33
N LEU A 96 9.86 -1.19 15.08
CA LEU A 96 8.47 -1.50 14.71
C LEU A 96 8.38 -2.18 13.34
N ALA A 97 9.11 -1.68 12.33
CA ALA A 97 9.17 -2.27 11.00
C ALA A 97 9.72 -3.70 11.02
N ARG A 98 10.76 -3.98 11.82
CA ARG A 98 11.25 -5.37 12.01
C ARG A 98 10.17 -6.31 12.53
N ARG A 99 9.38 -5.87 13.52
CA ARG A 99 8.24 -6.65 14.04
C ARG A 99 7.15 -6.86 13.00
N ARG A 100 6.83 -5.83 12.21
CA ARG A 100 5.83 -5.90 11.13
C ARG A 100 6.27 -6.86 10.02
N ARG A 101 7.53 -6.77 9.59
CA ARG A 101 8.13 -7.69 8.60
C ARG A 101 8.05 -9.15 9.05
N ALA A 102 8.30 -9.43 10.34
CA ALA A 102 8.14 -10.79 10.86
C ALA A 102 6.70 -11.32 10.73
N GLY A 103 5.70 -10.45 10.80
CA GLY A 103 4.29 -10.82 10.59
C GLY A 103 3.91 -11.05 9.12
N LEU A 104 4.68 -10.49 8.19
CA LEU A 104 4.53 -10.67 6.74
C LEU A 104 5.35 -11.84 6.19
N ALA A 105 6.26 -12.41 7.00
CA ALA A 105 7.04 -13.57 6.57
C ALA A 105 6.07 -14.69 6.15
N PRO A 106 6.27 -15.29 4.97
CA PRO A 106 5.40 -16.36 4.51
C PRO A 106 5.33 -17.45 5.57
N ARG A 107 4.11 -17.78 6.01
CA ARG A 107 3.88 -18.97 6.84
C ARG A 107 4.17 -20.18 5.94
N GLY A 108 5.39 -20.69 6.03
CA GLY A 108 5.90 -21.72 5.14
C GLY A 108 6.30 -21.17 3.78
N ALA A 109 7.48 -20.53 3.70
CA ALA A 109 8.23 -20.63 2.47
C ALA A 109 8.66 -22.09 2.36
N ALA A 110 7.96 -22.87 1.54
CA ALA A 110 8.55 -24.04 0.95
C ALA A 110 9.86 -23.58 0.30
N ALA A 111 10.96 -24.17 0.76
CA ALA A 111 12.22 -24.07 0.09
C ALA A 111 12.00 -24.44 -1.39
N VAL A 112 12.48 -23.59 -2.28
CA VAL A 112 12.84 -23.98 -3.64
C VAL A 112 14.33 -23.71 -3.76
#